data_AF-A0A3G7YD29-F1
#
_entry.id   AF-A0A3G7YD29-F1
#
_cell.length_a   1.000
_cell.length_b   1.000
_cell.length_c   1.000
_cell.angle_alpha   90.00
_cell.angle_beta   90.00
_cell.angle_gamma   90.00
#
_symmetry.space_group_name_H-M   'P 1'
#
loop_
_entity.id
_entity.type
_entity.pdbx_description
1 polymer ?
#
loop_
_entity_poly.entity_id
_entity_poly.type
_entity_poly.pdbx_seq_one_letter_code
_entity_poly.pdbx_strand_id
1 'polypeptide(L)'
;MSWYRTGAVTVTLNSSVVIGISTEFVANCRVGDAFLGPDGGWYEVSNIASNTALSIIPNYRGPTNSPAAYAITPVQGYDKLLSDGFNSLVNQFGTKLAALGTTGNYDILPLNKGGTGGTTQADARAGLGLGSAATATVGTAAGNVMPVGAYGLGAVSAPVSASPSTVGFSVTSGGGADQTPSTGSGGSRITMNTGGLLFNEIVIAANSATSPTMGYRQFNSNGVPGPWNVVYTNQNTTRAQDGTLKAI
;
A
#
# COMPACT_ATOMS: atom_id res chain seq x y z
N MET A 1 18.05 23.12 46.97
CA MET A 1 16.83 23.92 46.75
C MET A 1 16.68 24.85 47.94
N SER A 2 16.81 26.17 47.76
CA SER A 2 16.73 27.10 48.90
C SER A 2 15.27 27.34 49.25
N TRP A 3 14.93 27.29 50.53
CA TRP A 3 13.60 27.65 51.01
C TRP A 3 13.32 29.12 50.69
N TYR A 4 12.09 29.43 50.30
CA TYR A 4 11.65 30.79 50.05
C TYR A 4 11.39 31.50 51.39
N ARG A 5 12.10 32.62 51.63
CA ARG A 5 12.05 33.39 52.90
C ARG A 5 12.02 34.91 52.69
N THR A 6 11.81 35.37 51.45
CA THR A 6 11.86 36.80 51.12
C THR A 6 10.65 37.52 51.70
N GLY A 7 10.87 38.67 52.33
CA GLY A 7 9.80 39.44 52.96
C GLY A 7 9.36 38.88 54.32
N ALA A 8 8.19 39.30 54.78
CA ALA A 8 7.57 38.86 56.04
C ALA A 8 6.11 38.50 55.83
N VAL A 9 5.48 37.87 56.82
CA VAL A 9 4.06 37.52 56.77
C VAL A 9 3.30 38.05 57.99
N THR A 10 2.02 38.32 57.78
CA THR A 10 1.00 38.46 58.80
C THR A 10 0.19 37.17 58.82
N VAL A 11 0.17 36.52 59.97
CA VAL A 11 -0.64 35.32 60.24
C VAL A 11 -1.53 35.57 61.44
N THR A 12 -2.78 35.13 61.35
CA THR A 12 -3.80 35.34 62.40
C THR A 12 -4.23 34.00 62.96
N LEU A 13 -4.29 33.89 64.29
CA LEU A 13 -4.76 32.68 64.96
C LEU A 13 -6.13 32.24 64.40
N ASN A 14 -6.28 30.95 64.12
CA ASN A 14 -7.47 30.32 63.54
C ASN A 14 -7.86 30.81 62.12
N SER A 15 -6.95 31.48 61.40
CA SER A 15 -7.14 31.87 60.00
C SER A 15 -6.36 30.98 59.04
N SER A 16 -6.92 30.69 57.87
CA SER A 16 -6.19 30.07 56.75
C SER A 16 -5.40 31.08 55.93
N VAL A 17 -5.61 32.38 56.12
CA VAL A 17 -5.04 33.44 55.27
C VAL A 17 -3.67 33.88 55.80
N VAL A 18 -2.68 33.88 54.91
CA VAL A 18 -1.34 34.44 55.14
C VAL A 18 -1.16 35.64 54.23
N ILE A 19 -0.93 36.82 54.81
CA ILE A 19 -0.71 38.06 54.07
C ILE A 19 0.77 38.40 54.10
N GLY A 20 1.41 38.43 52.94
CA GLY A 20 2.82 38.76 52.77
C GLY A 20 3.09 40.25 52.64
N ILE A 21 4.25 40.66 53.14
CA ILE A 21 4.83 42.01 53.01
C ILE A 21 6.15 41.85 52.26
N SER A 22 6.27 42.52 51.11
CA SER A 22 7.43 42.39 50.21
C SER A 22 7.72 40.94 49.79
N THR A 23 6.66 40.15 49.63
CA THR A 23 6.69 38.77 49.13
C THR A 23 6.34 38.72 47.64
N GLU A 24 6.69 37.60 47.01
CA GLU A 24 6.44 37.25 45.62
C GLU A 24 6.00 35.77 45.55
N PHE A 25 4.89 35.45 46.23
CA PHE A 25 4.43 34.06 46.38
C PHE A 25 4.16 33.36 45.04
N VAL A 26 3.61 34.05 44.04
CA VAL A 26 3.24 33.43 42.76
C VAL A 26 4.46 32.93 42.00
N ALA A 27 5.58 33.66 42.05
CA ALA A 27 6.80 33.30 41.34
C ALA A 27 7.62 32.22 42.06
N ASN A 28 7.47 32.09 43.38
CA ASN A 28 8.40 31.33 44.23
C ASN A 28 7.78 30.16 44.98
N CYS A 29 6.45 30.01 44.96
CA CYS A 29 5.72 28.98 45.70
C CYS A 29 4.69 28.30 44.79
N ARG A 30 4.23 27.12 45.19
CA ARG A 30 3.14 26.38 44.55
C ARG A 30 2.14 25.90 45.60
N VAL A 31 0.90 25.68 45.16
CA VAL A 31 -0.08 24.92 45.97
C VAL A 31 0.48 23.51 46.22
N GLY A 32 0.41 23.05 47.47
CA GLY A 32 1.02 21.81 47.95
C GLY A 32 2.41 21.98 48.58
N ASP A 33 3.02 23.17 48.50
CA ASP A 33 4.27 23.45 49.21
C ASP A 33 4.05 23.50 50.72
N ALA A 34 5.10 23.18 51.48
CA ALA A 34 5.08 23.27 52.93
C ALA A 34 5.45 24.69 53.38
N PHE A 35 4.51 25.34 54.05
CA PHE A 35 4.69 26.60 54.75
C PHE A 35 5.09 26.32 56.20
N LEU A 36 6.25 26.83 56.61
CA LEU A 36 6.70 26.90 57.99
C LEU A 36 6.29 28.25 58.58
N GLY A 37 5.31 28.22 59.48
CA GLY A 37 4.83 29.39 60.19
C GLY A 37 5.81 29.91 61.25
N PRO A 38 5.63 31.15 61.72
CA PRO A 38 6.47 31.73 62.78
C PRO A 38 6.31 31.05 64.14
N ASP A 39 5.28 30.23 64.31
CA ASP A 39 5.09 29.30 65.42
C ASP A 39 5.96 28.04 65.34
N GLY A 40 6.71 27.85 64.25
CA GLY A 40 7.45 26.64 63.95
C GLY A 40 6.58 25.49 63.44
N GLY A 41 5.28 25.74 63.19
CA GLY A 41 4.34 24.75 62.68
C GLY A 41 4.43 24.58 61.16
N TRP A 42 4.20 23.36 60.69
CA TRP A 42 4.11 23.04 59.27
C TRP A 42 2.66 23.05 58.80
N TYR A 43 2.44 23.70 57.67
CA TYR A 43 1.15 23.86 57.02
C TYR A 43 1.29 23.61 55.52
N GLU A 44 0.25 23.13 54.87
CA GLU A 44 0.21 22.98 53.41
C GLU A 44 -0.37 24.25 52.78
N VAL A 45 0.30 24.81 51.78
CA VAL A 45 -0.24 25.91 50.97
C VAL A 45 -1.39 25.38 50.11
N SER A 46 -2.62 25.81 50.40
CA SER A 46 -3.83 25.33 49.71
C SER A 46 -4.24 26.21 48.52
N ASN A 47 -3.84 27.47 48.50
CA ASN A 47 -4.11 28.41 47.40
C ASN A 47 -3.07 29.53 47.41
N ILE A 48 -2.75 30.09 46.23
CA ILE A 48 -1.93 31.30 46.10
C ILE A 48 -2.78 32.34 45.38
N ALA A 49 -3.30 33.30 46.14
CA ALA A 49 -4.22 34.31 45.62
C ALA A 49 -3.51 35.47 44.91
N SER A 50 -2.30 35.82 45.37
CA SER A 50 -1.46 36.86 44.76
C SER A 50 -0.01 36.77 45.26
N ASN A 51 0.87 37.68 44.80
CA ASN A 51 2.24 37.79 45.31
C ASN A 51 2.31 38.03 46.84
N THR A 52 1.23 38.53 47.44
CA THR A 52 1.16 38.93 48.85
C THR A 52 0.02 38.24 49.61
N ALA A 53 -0.64 37.25 49.03
CA ALA A 53 -1.68 36.50 49.72
C ALA A 53 -1.67 35.04 49.31
N LEU A 54 -1.60 34.15 50.29
CA LEU A 54 -1.79 32.71 50.12
C LEU A 54 -2.70 32.16 51.23
N SER A 55 -3.23 30.96 51.02
CA SER A 55 -3.99 30.22 52.00
C SER A 55 -3.23 28.97 52.44
N ILE A 56 -3.39 28.58 53.71
CA ILE A 56 -2.82 27.37 54.29
C ILE A 56 -3.88 26.45 54.89
N ILE A 57 -3.57 25.16 54.97
CA ILE A 57 -4.35 24.14 55.69
C ILE A 57 -3.43 23.29 56.59
N PRO A 58 -3.88 22.93 57.81
CA PRO A 58 -5.04 23.49 58.53
C PRO A 58 -4.85 24.99 58.83
N ASN A 59 -5.87 25.66 59.41
CA ASN A 59 -5.75 27.06 59.81
C ASN A 59 -4.56 27.27 60.76
N TYR A 60 -3.95 28.45 60.72
CA TYR A 60 -2.81 28.82 61.55
C TYR A 60 -3.14 28.68 63.05
N ARG A 61 -2.29 27.95 63.78
CA ARG A 61 -2.54 27.51 65.16
C ARG A 61 -1.79 28.34 66.21
N GLY A 62 -0.76 29.06 65.80
CA GLY A 62 0.03 29.92 66.67
C GLY A 62 -0.65 31.26 66.99
N PRO A 63 -0.11 32.04 67.94
CA PRO A 63 -0.56 33.41 68.20
C PRO A 63 -0.43 34.30 66.97
N THR A 64 -1.39 35.22 66.77
CA THR A 64 -1.36 36.23 65.69
C THR A 64 -0.03 37.00 65.71
N ASN A 65 0.65 37.09 64.57
CA ASN A 65 1.98 37.68 64.47
C ASN A 65 2.12 38.50 63.18
N SER A 66 2.64 39.72 63.30
CA SER A 66 2.82 40.69 62.19
C SER A 66 3.82 41.78 62.59
N PRO A 67 4.91 42.02 61.83
CA PRO A 67 5.46 41.16 60.78
C PRO A 67 6.19 39.94 61.37
N ALA A 68 6.11 38.80 60.70
CA ALA A 68 6.72 37.55 61.17
C ALA A 68 7.58 36.86 60.10
N ALA A 69 8.62 36.16 60.55
CA ALA A 69 9.45 35.32 59.68
C ALA A 69 8.71 34.05 59.29
N TYR A 70 9.02 33.52 58.11
CA TYR A 70 8.43 32.29 57.58
C TYR A 70 9.44 31.59 56.67
N ALA A 71 9.10 30.37 56.26
CA ALA A 71 9.75 29.75 55.12
C ALA A 71 8.77 28.90 54.33
N ILE A 72 8.94 28.82 53.01
CA ILE A 72 8.20 27.89 52.16
C ILE A 72 9.19 26.98 51.46
N THR A 73 8.94 25.67 51.51
CA THR A 73 9.73 24.67 50.81
C THR A 73 8.85 23.79 49.94
N PRO A 74 9.27 23.48 48.71
CA PRO A 74 8.60 22.47 47.91
C PRO A 74 8.57 21.13 48.62
N VAL A 75 7.40 20.52 48.75
CA VAL A 75 7.25 19.12 49.15
C VAL A 75 7.31 18.30 47.87
N GLN A 76 8.53 18.03 47.41
CA GLN A 76 8.75 17.12 46.28
C GLN A 76 8.45 15.70 46.75
N GLY A 77 7.19 15.28 46.67
CA GLY A 77 6.94 13.86 46.41
C GLY A 77 7.62 13.55 45.08
N TYR A 78 8.30 12.41 44.96
CA TYR A 78 8.64 11.88 43.62
C TYR A 78 7.44 12.13 42.71
N ASP A 79 7.62 12.73 41.53
CA ASP A 79 6.52 13.03 40.61
C ASP A 79 5.78 11.72 40.29
N LYS A 80 4.82 11.37 41.16
CA LYS A 80 4.21 10.04 41.22
C LYS A 80 3.48 9.79 39.92
N LEU A 81 2.89 10.83 39.37
CA LEU A 81 2.26 10.83 38.06
C LEU A 81 3.24 10.55 36.92
N LEU A 82 4.48 11.07 36.96
CA LEU A 82 5.49 10.78 35.94
C LEU A 82 5.96 9.32 36.04
N SER A 83 6.20 8.84 37.26
CA SER A 83 6.62 7.46 37.52
C SER A 83 5.52 6.46 37.16
N ASP A 84 4.27 6.74 37.53
CA ASP A 84 3.09 5.95 37.17
C ASP A 84 2.86 5.96 35.65
N GLY A 85 3.05 7.12 35.01
CA GLY A 85 2.99 7.26 33.55
C GLY A 85 4.04 6.41 32.82
N PHE A 86 5.29 6.43 33.29
CA PHE A 86 6.35 5.61 32.71
C PHE A 86 6.13 4.11 32.96
N ASN A 87 5.71 3.71 34.16
CA ASN A 87 5.36 2.31 34.45
C ASN A 87 4.19 1.82 33.58
N SER A 88 3.19 2.67 33.34
CA SER A 88 2.09 2.37 32.42
C SER A 88 2.61 2.12 30.99
N LEU A 89 3.51 2.96 30.50
CA LEU A 89 4.16 2.78 29.20
C LEU A 89 4.92 1.44 29.12
N VAL A 90 5.74 1.13 30.12
CA VAL A 90 6.53 -0.12 30.16
C VAL A 90 5.63 -1.34 30.22
N ASN A 91 4.56 -1.33 31.00
CA ASN A 91 3.61 -2.44 31.07
C ASN A 91 2.86 -2.65 29.75
N GLN A 92 2.54 -1.56 29.03
CA GLN A 92 1.80 -1.61 27.77
C GLN A 92 2.69 -2.00 26.57
N PHE A 93 3.92 -1.49 26.52
CA PHE A 93 4.80 -1.61 25.35
C PHE A 93 6.05 -2.47 25.57
N GLY A 94 6.44 -2.76 26.82
CA GLY A 94 7.69 -3.46 27.12
C GLY A 94 7.75 -4.86 26.50
N THR A 95 6.71 -5.68 26.68
CA THR A 95 6.63 -7.02 26.07
C THR A 95 6.55 -6.95 24.54
N LYS A 96 5.87 -5.93 23.99
CA LYS A 96 5.76 -5.72 22.53
C LYS A 96 7.11 -5.35 21.93
N LEU A 97 7.83 -4.42 22.54
CA LEU A 97 9.17 -4.01 22.08
C LEU A 97 10.18 -5.14 22.23
N ALA A 98 10.11 -5.92 23.31
CA ALA A 98 10.92 -7.11 23.47
C ALA A 98 10.64 -8.17 22.38
N ALA A 99 9.37 -8.35 22.00
CA ALA A 99 8.97 -9.28 20.95
C ALA A 99 9.49 -8.89 19.55
N LEU A 100 9.77 -7.61 19.29
CA LEU A 100 10.42 -7.19 18.04
C LEU A 100 11.84 -7.76 17.92
N GLY A 101 12.53 -8.08 19.02
CA GLY A 101 13.91 -8.58 18.99
C GLY A 101 14.82 -7.69 18.15
N THR A 102 15.57 -8.30 17.21
CA THR A 102 16.47 -7.54 16.31
C THR A 102 15.75 -6.79 15.19
N THR A 103 14.47 -7.07 14.93
CA THR A 103 13.69 -6.45 13.84
C THR A 103 13.55 -4.94 14.06
N GLY A 104 13.48 -4.50 15.33
CA GLY A 104 13.40 -3.09 15.68
C GLY A 104 14.66 -2.27 15.37
N ASN A 105 15.76 -2.90 14.92
CA ASN A 105 17.02 -2.22 14.62
C ASN A 105 17.13 -1.76 13.14
N TYR A 106 16.12 -2.03 12.32
CA TYR A 106 16.16 -1.76 10.89
C TYR A 106 15.11 -0.74 10.50
N ASP A 107 15.52 0.32 9.80
CA ASP A 107 14.58 1.26 9.15
C ASP A 107 13.82 0.58 8.01
N ILE A 108 14.48 -0.38 7.33
CA ILE A 108 13.92 -1.19 6.25
C ILE A 108 14.17 -2.65 6.58
N LEU A 109 13.12 -3.43 6.71
CA LEU A 109 13.24 -4.81 7.14
C LEU A 109 13.85 -5.68 6.02
N PRO A 110 14.99 -6.38 6.26
CA PRO A 110 15.58 -7.26 5.26
C PRO A 110 14.77 -8.56 5.09
N LEU A 111 15.04 -9.28 4.00
CA LEU A 111 14.33 -10.53 3.66
C LEU A 111 14.45 -11.60 4.75
N ASN A 112 15.62 -11.75 5.36
CA ASN A 112 15.86 -12.72 6.44
C ASN A 112 15.13 -12.37 7.76
N LYS A 113 14.46 -11.20 7.82
CA LYS A 113 13.58 -10.79 8.92
C LYS A 113 12.12 -10.66 8.48
N GLY A 114 11.77 -11.13 7.28
CA GLY A 114 10.40 -11.12 6.75
C GLY A 114 10.00 -9.84 6.02
N GLY A 115 10.93 -8.93 5.77
CA GLY A 115 10.69 -7.75 4.93
C GLY A 115 11.02 -7.98 3.45
N THR A 116 11.04 -6.91 2.68
CA THR A 116 11.38 -6.92 1.24
C THR A 116 12.74 -6.31 0.94
N GLY A 117 13.40 -5.70 1.95
CA GLY A 117 14.69 -5.03 1.78
C GLY A 117 14.64 -3.72 0.97
N GLY A 118 13.46 -3.15 0.71
CA GLY A 118 13.31 -1.93 -0.09
C GLY A 118 12.18 -1.02 0.38
N THR A 119 12.30 0.29 0.11
CA THR A 119 11.25 1.30 0.39
C THR A 119 10.40 1.64 -0.83
N THR A 120 10.85 1.25 -2.02
CA THR A 120 10.10 1.39 -3.27
C THR A 120 9.62 0.04 -3.78
N GLN A 121 8.62 0.04 -4.67
CA GLN A 121 8.18 -1.20 -5.31
C GLN A 121 9.30 -1.85 -6.14
N ALA A 122 10.21 -1.05 -6.73
CA ALA A 122 11.33 -1.57 -7.51
C ALA A 122 12.33 -2.29 -6.61
N ASP A 123 12.72 -1.67 -5.49
CA ASP A 123 13.64 -2.27 -4.52
C ASP A 123 13.04 -3.51 -3.86
N ALA A 124 11.74 -3.48 -3.55
CA ALA A 124 11.04 -4.64 -2.97
C ALA A 124 11.04 -5.84 -3.93
N ARG A 125 10.80 -5.62 -5.22
CA ARG A 125 10.89 -6.68 -6.24
C ARG A 125 12.32 -7.22 -6.38
N ALA A 126 13.31 -6.32 -6.37
CA ALA A 126 14.72 -6.70 -6.44
C ALA A 126 15.14 -7.52 -5.21
N GLY A 127 14.74 -7.10 -4.00
CA GLY A 127 15.04 -7.81 -2.76
C GLY A 127 14.39 -9.19 -2.66
N LEU A 128 13.23 -9.39 -3.31
CA LEU A 128 12.58 -10.69 -3.47
C LEU A 128 13.16 -11.53 -4.63
N GLY A 129 14.12 -11.01 -5.41
CA GLY A 129 14.69 -11.70 -6.56
C GLY A 129 13.74 -11.84 -7.75
N LEU A 130 12.74 -10.97 -7.86
CA LEU A 130 11.76 -11.01 -8.94
C LEU A 130 12.33 -10.41 -10.23
N GLY A 131 12.12 -11.09 -11.37
CA GLY A 131 12.55 -10.64 -12.69
C GLY A 131 11.60 -9.63 -13.35
N SER A 132 11.92 -9.26 -14.60
CA SER A 132 11.17 -8.26 -15.39
C SER A 132 9.70 -8.61 -15.65
N ALA A 133 9.36 -9.91 -15.61
CA ALA A 133 7.98 -10.38 -15.75
C ALA A 133 7.06 -9.84 -14.64
N ALA A 134 7.59 -9.53 -13.45
CA ALA A 134 6.80 -9.04 -12.31
C ALA A 134 6.19 -7.65 -12.52
N THR A 135 6.65 -6.90 -13.54
CA THR A 135 6.12 -5.58 -13.91
C THR A 135 5.48 -5.56 -15.29
N ALA A 136 5.47 -6.69 -16.00
CA ALA A 136 4.96 -6.74 -17.35
C ALA A 136 3.42 -6.73 -17.34
N THR A 137 2.82 -5.87 -18.16
CA THR A 137 1.37 -5.81 -18.36
C THR A 137 0.92 -7.04 -19.14
N VAL A 138 -0.19 -7.67 -18.73
CA VAL A 138 -0.84 -8.73 -19.52
C VAL A 138 -1.73 -8.09 -20.58
N GLY A 139 -1.57 -8.49 -21.85
CA GLY A 139 -2.42 -8.02 -22.94
C GLY A 139 -1.80 -8.26 -24.32
N THR A 140 -2.36 -7.62 -25.34
CA THR A 140 -1.99 -7.83 -26.76
C THR A 140 -1.15 -6.70 -27.36
N ALA A 141 -0.89 -5.63 -26.61
CA ALA A 141 0.01 -4.57 -27.07
C ALA A 141 1.46 -5.07 -27.16
N ALA A 142 2.26 -4.46 -28.04
CA ALA A 142 3.68 -4.77 -28.14
C ALA A 142 4.40 -4.53 -26.79
N GLY A 143 5.18 -5.51 -26.34
CA GLY A 143 5.88 -5.47 -25.05
C GLY A 143 5.10 -6.07 -23.87
N ASN A 144 3.84 -6.46 -24.05
CA ASN A 144 3.05 -7.13 -23.02
C ASN A 144 3.33 -8.65 -22.95
N VAL A 145 2.98 -9.27 -21.82
CA VAL A 145 2.83 -10.73 -21.72
C VAL A 145 1.50 -11.12 -22.36
N MET A 146 1.56 -11.98 -23.38
CA MET A 146 0.37 -12.42 -24.12
C MET A 146 -0.47 -13.39 -23.27
N PRO A 147 -1.76 -13.10 -23.00
CA PRO A 147 -2.63 -14.04 -22.29
C PRO A 147 -3.01 -15.23 -23.18
N VAL A 148 -3.33 -16.38 -22.56
CA VAL A 148 -3.85 -17.55 -23.27
C VAL A 148 -5.10 -17.18 -24.07
N GLY A 149 -5.17 -17.63 -25.32
CA GLY A 149 -6.25 -17.35 -26.25
C GLY A 149 -6.09 -16.08 -27.08
N ALA A 150 -5.17 -15.18 -26.71
CA ALA A 150 -4.84 -14.03 -27.56
C ALA A 150 -4.35 -14.52 -28.92
N TYR A 151 -4.87 -13.90 -29.98
CA TYR A 151 -4.57 -14.27 -31.37
C TYR A 151 -4.83 -15.76 -31.68
N GLY A 152 -5.72 -16.42 -30.93
CA GLY A 152 -6.08 -17.83 -31.09
C GLY A 152 -5.04 -18.83 -30.61
N LEU A 153 -4.02 -18.41 -29.85
CA LEU A 153 -2.97 -19.29 -29.34
C LEU A 153 -3.34 -19.94 -28.00
N GLY A 154 -3.22 -21.27 -27.90
CA GLY A 154 -3.33 -22.01 -26.63
C GLY A 154 -4.74 -22.16 -26.04
N ALA A 155 -5.77 -21.62 -26.69
CA ALA A 155 -7.16 -21.88 -26.32
C ALA A 155 -7.66 -23.22 -26.91
N VAL A 156 -8.65 -23.84 -26.24
CA VAL A 156 -9.32 -25.06 -26.74
C VAL A 156 -9.99 -24.82 -28.10
N SER A 157 -10.52 -23.60 -28.29
CA SER A 157 -11.08 -23.15 -29.56
C SER A 157 -10.55 -21.76 -29.88
N ALA A 158 -10.01 -21.59 -31.08
CA ALA A 158 -9.65 -20.27 -31.61
C ALA A 158 -10.92 -19.43 -31.83
N PRO A 159 -10.82 -18.08 -31.84
CA PRO A 159 -11.97 -17.21 -32.08
C PRO A 159 -12.55 -17.46 -33.48
N VAL A 160 -13.88 -17.56 -33.55
CA VAL A 160 -14.61 -17.65 -34.82
C VAL A 160 -14.76 -16.26 -35.41
N SER A 161 -14.26 -16.03 -36.63
CA SER A 161 -14.41 -14.76 -37.34
C SER A 161 -14.74 -14.98 -38.81
N ALA A 162 -15.75 -14.26 -39.29
CA ALA A 162 -16.18 -14.29 -40.68
C ALA A 162 -15.18 -13.62 -41.64
N SER A 163 -14.27 -12.78 -41.13
CA SER A 163 -13.36 -11.94 -41.92
C SER A 163 -12.00 -11.82 -41.20
N PRO A 164 -10.88 -11.62 -41.91
CA PRO A 164 -9.59 -11.34 -41.28
C PRO A 164 -9.61 -9.95 -40.64
N SER A 165 -10.08 -9.87 -39.38
CA SER A 165 -10.10 -8.62 -38.60
C SER A 165 -8.88 -8.47 -37.69
N THR A 166 -8.04 -9.51 -37.56
CA THR A 166 -6.85 -9.50 -36.71
C THR A 166 -5.83 -10.52 -37.23
N VAL A 167 -4.54 -10.25 -37.04
CA VAL A 167 -3.47 -11.22 -37.31
C VAL A 167 -3.53 -12.39 -36.33
N GLY A 168 -3.05 -13.56 -36.75
CA GLY A 168 -2.97 -14.75 -35.90
C GLY A 168 -3.86 -15.89 -36.37
N PHE A 169 -4.31 -16.70 -35.41
CA PHE A 169 -5.06 -17.92 -35.62
C PHE A 169 -6.54 -17.70 -35.33
N SER A 170 -7.41 -18.15 -36.23
CA SER A 170 -8.86 -18.05 -36.07
C SER A 170 -9.57 -19.23 -36.74
N VAL A 171 -10.86 -19.34 -36.52
CA VAL A 171 -11.74 -20.27 -37.23
C VAL A 171 -12.72 -19.45 -38.08
N THR A 172 -13.10 -19.96 -39.23
CA THR A 172 -14.18 -19.40 -40.05
C THR A 172 -15.47 -20.17 -39.77
N SER A 173 -16.61 -19.47 -39.79
CA SER A 173 -17.90 -20.09 -39.46
C SER A 173 -18.52 -20.85 -40.63
N GLY A 174 -18.05 -20.64 -41.85
CA GLY A 174 -18.64 -21.21 -43.06
C GLY A 174 -19.98 -20.59 -43.47
N GLY A 175 -20.49 -19.63 -42.69
CA GLY A 175 -21.76 -18.94 -42.95
C GLY A 175 -21.72 -17.96 -44.13
N GLY A 176 -20.53 -17.67 -44.68
CA GLY A 176 -20.35 -16.85 -45.88
C GLY A 176 -19.67 -17.65 -46.99
N ALA A 177 -20.10 -17.43 -48.23
CA ALA A 177 -19.62 -18.18 -49.40
C ALA A 177 -18.11 -18.02 -49.68
N ASP A 178 -17.48 -17.00 -49.11
CA ASP A 178 -16.11 -16.59 -49.40
C ASP A 178 -15.17 -16.60 -48.16
N GLN A 179 -15.53 -17.35 -47.13
CA GLN A 179 -14.70 -17.46 -45.92
C GLN A 179 -13.63 -18.56 -46.00
N THR A 180 -13.86 -19.56 -46.85
CA THR A 180 -12.97 -20.72 -47.02
C THR A 180 -12.91 -21.09 -48.50
N PRO A 181 -11.88 -21.85 -48.93
CA PRO A 181 -11.79 -22.36 -50.30
C PRO A 181 -12.88 -23.41 -50.65
N SER A 182 -13.75 -23.78 -49.71
CA SER A 182 -14.87 -24.70 -49.92
C SER A 182 -16.17 -24.06 -49.44
N THR A 183 -17.00 -23.60 -50.38
CA THR A 183 -18.26 -22.89 -50.09
C THR A 183 -19.13 -23.65 -49.08
N GLY A 184 -19.67 -22.91 -48.10
CA GLY A 184 -20.54 -23.46 -47.06
C GLY A 184 -19.82 -24.22 -45.94
N SER A 185 -18.48 -24.24 -45.93
CA SER A 185 -17.68 -24.92 -44.91
C SER A 185 -16.96 -23.93 -44.00
N GLY A 186 -16.91 -24.22 -42.70
CA GLY A 186 -15.97 -23.56 -41.77
C GLY A 186 -14.54 -24.03 -42.00
N GLY A 187 -13.60 -23.60 -41.17
CA GLY A 187 -12.20 -24.02 -41.31
C GLY A 187 -11.23 -23.28 -40.40
N SER A 188 -10.02 -23.82 -40.26
CA SER A 188 -8.94 -23.17 -39.53
C SER A 188 -8.24 -22.16 -40.44
N ARG A 189 -7.95 -20.97 -39.91
CA ARG A 189 -7.33 -19.87 -40.65
C ARG A 189 -6.13 -19.30 -39.92
N ILE A 190 -5.08 -19.02 -40.68
CA ILE A 190 -3.96 -18.15 -40.29
C ILE A 190 -4.04 -16.87 -41.10
N THR A 191 -4.02 -15.72 -40.44
CA THR A 191 -4.09 -14.40 -41.06
C THR A 191 -2.84 -13.60 -40.72
N MET A 192 -2.25 -12.95 -41.72
CA MET A 192 -1.23 -11.91 -41.53
C MET A 192 -1.68 -10.62 -42.21
N ASN A 193 -1.32 -9.47 -41.63
CA ASN A 193 -1.55 -8.15 -42.20
C ASN A 193 -0.19 -7.56 -42.59
N THR A 194 -0.06 -7.11 -43.83
CA THR A 194 1.18 -6.50 -44.34
C THR A 194 1.12 -4.97 -44.34
N GLY A 195 0.09 -4.39 -43.72
CA GLY A 195 -0.17 -2.94 -43.66
C GLY A 195 -1.54 -2.57 -44.22
N GLY A 196 -2.23 -1.63 -43.56
CA GLY A 196 -3.57 -1.17 -43.99
C GLY A 196 -4.57 -2.32 -44.06
N LEU A 197 -5.29 -2.44 -45.19
CA LEU A 197 -6.26 -3.51 -45.43
C LEU A 197 -5.69 -4.69 -46.24
N LEU A 198 -4.36 -4.79 -46.37
CA LEU A 198 -3.70 -5.89 -47.05
C LEU A 198 -3.50 -7.06 -46.08
N PHE A 199 -4.26 -8.13 -46.31
CA PHE A 199 -4.19 -9.37 -45.55
C PHE A 199 -3.78 -10.54 -46.42
N ASN A 200 -3.01 -11.46 -45.86
CA ASN A 200 -2.76 -12.78 -46.42
C ASN A 200 -3.43 -13.81 -45.52
N GLU A 201 -4.14 -14.76 -46.13
CA GLU A 201 -4.79 -15.84 -45.40
C GLU A 201 -4.34 -17.19 -45.95
N ILE A 202 -4.15 -18.16 -45.04
CA ILE A 202 -4.05 -19.59 -45.33
C ILE A 202 -5.19 -20.26 -44.58
N VAL A 203 -5.98 -21.09 -45.28
CA VAL A 203 -7.16 -21.74 -44.72
C VAL A 203 -7.16 -23.22 -45.05
N ILE A 204 -7.52 -24.04 -44.07
CA ILE A 204 -7.89 -25.44 -44.25
C ILE A 204 -9.38 -25.56 -43.94
N ALA A 205 -10.18 -25.87 -44.95
CA ALA A 205 -11.61 -26.04 -44.81
C ALA A 205 -11.94 -27.32 -44.04
N ALA A 206 -12.95 -27.24 -43.18
CA ALA A 206 -13.54 -28.37 -42.47
C ALA A 206 -14.65 -29.02 -43.31
N ASN A 207 -14.37 -29.29 -44.59
CA ASN A 207 -15.33 -29.86 -45.55
C ASN A 207 -15.23 -31.39 -45.67
N SER A 208 -14.10 -31.98 -45.32
CA SER A 208 -13.88 -33.43 -45.36
C SER A 208 -12.80 -33.83 -44.36
N ALA A 209 -12.99 -34.97 -43.68
CA ALA A 209 -11.98 -35.53 -42.78
C ALA A 209 -10.83 -36.22 -43.53
N THR A 210 -11.04 -36.62 -44.79
CA THR A 210 -10.07 -37.40 -45.59
C THR A 210 -9.45 -36.61 -46.74
N SER A 211 -10.13 -35.56 -47.21
CA SER A 211 -9.66 -34.68 -48.29
C SER A 211 -10.07 -33.22 -48.01
N PRO A 212 -9.57 -32.59 -46.93
CA PRO A 212 -9.88 -31.20 -46.64
C PRO A 212 -9.28 -30.28 -47.71
N THR A 213 -10.02 -29.24 -48.09
CA THR A 213 -9.53 -28.25 -49.05
C THR A 213 -8.63 -27.24 -48.35
N MET A 214 -7.35 -27.22 -48.73
CA MET A 214 -6.40 -26.18 -48.31
C MET A 214 -6.28 -25.12 -49.40
N GLY A 215 -6.29 -23.85 -49.01
CA GLY A 215 -6.10 -22.74 -49.94
C GLY A 215 -5.52 -21.51 -49.27
N TYR A 216 -5.02 -20.60 -50.09
CA TYR A 216 -4.50 -19.31 -49.65
C TYR A 216 -4.92 -18.21 -50.60
N ARG A 217 -4.93 -16.97 -50.09
CA ARG A 217 -5.26 -15.78 -50.87
C ARG A 217 -4.68 -14.53 -50.23
N GLN A 218 -4.71 -13.45 -51.00
CA GLN A 218 -4.35 -12.12 -50.57
C GLN A 218 -5.52 -11.15 -50.79
N PHE A 219 -5.65 -10.17 -49.91
CA PHE A 219 -6.57 -9.06 -50.02
C PHE A 219 -5.89 -7.90 -50.72
N ASN A 220 -6.62 -7.17 -51.55
CA ASN A 220 -6.11 -5.94 -52.15
C ASN A 220 -6.11 -4.77 -51.14
N SER A 221 -5.60 -3.61 -51.56
CA SER A 221 -5.48 -2.43 -50.69
C SER A 221 -6.80 -1.88 -50.16
N ASN A 222 -7.92 -2.29 -50.74
CA ASN A 222 -9.28 -1.91 -50.33
C ASN A 222 -9.91 -2.95 -49.38
N GLY A 223 -9.17 -3.98 -48.97
CA GLY A 223 -9.68 -5.05 -48.11
C GLY A 223 -10.63 -6.01 -48.83
N VAL A 224 -10.55 -6.10 -50.17
CA VAL A 224 -11.33 -7.06 -50.95
C VAL A 224 -10.49 -8.33 -51.15
N PRO A 225 -10.99 -9.52 -50.80
CA PRO A 225 -10.27 -10.77 -51.01
C PRO A 225 -10.08 -11.06 -52.50
N GLY A 226 -8.89 -11.49 -52.88
CA GLY A 226 -8.66 -12.16 -54.15
C GLY A 226 -9.26 -13.57 -54.18
N PRO A 227 -9.27 -14.23 -55.35
CA PRO A 227 -9.75 -15.60 -55.47
C PRO A 227 -8.89 -16.57 -54.64
N TRP A 228 -9.50 -17.69 -54.25
CA TRP A 228 -8.77 -18.77 -53.58
C TRP A 228 -7.80 -19.45 -54.52
N ASN A 229 -6.54 -19.54 -54.11
CA ASN A 229 -5.56 -20.43 -54.72
C ASN A 229 -5.56 -21.73 -53.93
N VAL A 230 -6.10 -22.80 -54.53
CA VAL A 230 -6.24 -24.11 -53.88
C VAL A 230 -4.97 -24.92 -54.06
N VAL A 231 -4.54 -25.57 -52.98
CA VAL A 231 -3.37 -26.46 -52.99
C VAL A 231 -3.81 -27.85 -53.48
N TYR A 232 -3.12 -28.33 -54.51
CA TYR A 232 -3.29 -29.67 -55.03
C TYR A 232 -2.50 -30.70 -54.21
N THR A 233 -3.14 -31.81 -53.89
CA THR A 233 -2.69 -32.91 -53.05
C THR A 233 -3.03 -34.24 -53.73
N ASN A 234 -2.48 -35.34 -53.23
CA ASN A 234 -2.81 -36.68 -53.70
C ASN A 234 -4.29 -37.08 -53.49
N GLN A 235 -5.05 -36.35 -52.67
CA GLN A 235 -6.48 -36.60 -52.41
C GLN A 235 -7.41 -35.74 -53.25
N ASN A 236 -6.91 -34.70 -53.93
CA ASN A 236 -7.68 -33.84 -54.83
C ASN A 236 -7.05 -33.69 -56.23
N THR A 237 -6.13 -34.59 -56.58
CA THR A 237 -5.58 -34.72 -57.93
C THR A 237 -5.44 -36.18 -58.34
N THR A 238 -5.61 -36.43 -59.63
CA THR A 238 -5.24 -37.70 -60.25
C THR A 238 -3.87 -37.55 -60.90
N ARG A 239 -2.96 -38.48 -60.59
CA ARG A 239 -1.67 -38.59 -61.25
C ARG A 239 -1.74 -39.69 -62.31
N ALA A 240 -1.56 -39.32 -63.56
CA ALA A 240 -1.46 -40.28 -64.65
C ALA A 240 -0.10 -40.98 -64.64
N GLN A 241 -0.01 -42.12 -65.35
CA GLN A 241 1.21 -42.93 -65.44
C GLN A 241 2.39 -42.17 -66.09
N ASP A 242 2.09 -41.19 -66.94
CA ASP A 242 3.07 -40.29 -67.56
C ASP A 242 3.55 -39.14 -66.64
N GLY A 243 3.02 -39.06 -65.41
CA GLY A 243 3.36 -38.05 -64.43
C GLY A 243 2.54 -36.76 -64.52
N THR A 244 1.60 -36.64 -65.46
CA THR A 244 0.70 -35.48 -65.53
C THR A 244 -0.28 -35.47 -64.36
N LEU A 245 -0.60 -34.26 -63.88
CA LEU A 245 -1.55 -34.03 -62.79
C LEU A 245 -2.83 -33.41 -63.36
N LYS A 246 -3.98 -33.95 -62.97
CA LYS A 246 -5.29 -33.37 -63.24
C LYS A 246 -6.01 -33.11 -61.94
N ALA A 247 -6.53 -31.90 -61.78
CA ALA A 247 -7.47 -31.59 -60.69
C ALA A 247 -8.72 -32.48 -60.84
N ILE A 248 -9.23 -32.99 -59.71
CA ILE A 248 -10.50 -33.73 -59.67
C ILE A 248 -11.65 -32.81 -59.30
#